data_AF-A0A8I1LU83-F1
#
_entry.id   AF-A0A8I1LU83-F1
#
_cell.length_a   1.000
_cell.length_b   1.000
_cell.length_c   1.000
_cell.angle_alpha   90.00
_cell.angle_beta   90.00
_cell.angle_gamma   90.00
#
_symmetry.space_group_name_H-M   'P 1'
#
loop_
_entity.id
_entity.type
_entity.pdbx_description
1 polymer ?
#
loop_
_entity_poly.entity_id
_entity_poly.type
_entity_poly.pdbx_seq_one_letter_code
_entity_poly.pdbx_strand_id
1 'polypeptide(L)'
;MRKIGFWSGNEQSKEQKNETTQFKAEKTEAKESVVRVYFPARGFACSYYNDKFDLKKGDGVYVDGKLEGFLGFITEVSYCFKIRLSEYKRVIYRVDTEIRGKLYLLGDFFAAFDEDVIPKEKILPWFVRPDNEDDVACSYGKGTEAELSDSEFTCDKLPLSNVIPYFCIDKSAVSAVVNMSNGRCYGTNEVEFTFDNVKARNITCSCYEVGLCIHESTAVSALNGILAEIEKNKEFAEMYNKSGYIALIDKNSVIENTVNSNKTGCIELL
;
A
#
# COMPACT_ATOMS: atom_id res chain seq x y z
N MET A 1 -9.27 -30.19 40.95
CA MET A 1 -8.11 -31.12 41.07
C MET A 1 -7.37 -31.13 39.74
N ARG A 2 -6.07 -30.80 39.78
CA ARG A 2 -5.14 -30.77 38.63
C ARG A 2 -4.64 -32.17 38.28
N LYS A 3 -4.23 -32.36 37.02
CA LYS A 3 -3.11 -33.20 36.50
C LYS A 3 -2.96 -32.81 35.02
N ILE A 4 -2.13 -31.84 34.63
CA ILE A 4 -0.67 -31.86 34.39
C ILE A 4 -0.17 -33.20 33.82
N GLY A 5 0.16 -33.19 32.53
CA GLY A 5 0.97 -34.18 31.85
C GLY A 5 2.08 -33.45 31.07
N PHE A 6 3.31 -33.58 31.54
CA PHE A 6 4.54 -33.04 30.99
C PHE A 6 5.03 -34.01 29.90
N TRP A 7 5.29 -33.52 28.69
CA TRP A 7 6.18 -34.20 27.74
C TRP A 7 7.16 -33.17 27.17
N SER A 8 8.37 -33.20 27.72
CA SER A 8 9.56 -32.54 27.21
C SER A 8 10.25 -33.45 26.20
N GLY A 9 10.57 -32.94 25.02
CA GLY A 9 11.36 -33.67 24.03
C GLY A 9 11.59 -32.91 22.73
N ASN A 10 12.69 -32.16 22.70
CA ASN A 10 13.43 -31.63 21.55
C ASN A 10 12.84 -30.47 20.74
N GLU A 11 13.34 -29.28 21.12
CA GLU A 11 13.67 -28.18 20.24
C GLU A 11 14.49 -28.68 19.03
N GLN A 12 13.86 -28.66 17.86
CA GLN A 12 14.55 -28.33 16.62
C GLN A 12 13.80 -27.16 16.00
N SER A 13 14.38 -25.98 16.22
CA SER A 13 14.08 -24.75 15.50
C SER A 13 14.14 -25.01 14.00
N LYS A 14 12.99 -25.20 13.37
CA LYS A 14 12.86 -24.97 11.94
C LYS A 14 12.68 -23.48 11.77
N GLU A 15 13.77 -22.80 11.42
CA GLU A 15 13.74 -21.50 10.77
C GLU A 15 12.76 -21.60 9.59
N GLN A 16 11.54 -21.12 9.78
CA GLN A 16 10.69 -20.74 8.67
C GLN A 16 11.32 -19.49 8.08
N LYS A 17 12.20 -19.69 7.10
CA LYS A 17 12.46 -18.67 6.08
C LYS A 17 11.10 -18.36 5.46
N ASN A 18 10.53 -17.22 5.85
CA ASN A 18 9.54 -16.55 5.04
C ASN A 18 10.23 -16.23 3.72
N GLU A 19 9.98 -17.06 2.70
CA GLU A 19 10.24 -16.70 1.32
C GLU A 19 9.32 -15.53 1.01
N THR A 20 9.83 -14.32 1.15
CA THR A 20 9.21 -13.11 0.60
C THR A 20 9.04 -13.37 -0.89
N THR A 21 7.79 -13.57 -1.32
CA THR A 21 7.45 -13.78 -2.72
C THR A 21 7.85 -12.52 -3.47
N GLN A 22 9.04 -12.57 -4.07
CA GLN A 22 9.61 -11.49 -4.83
C GLN A 22 8.75 -11.31 -6.07
N PHE A 23 7.79 -10.38 -6.03
CA PHE A 23 7.00 -9.99 -7.19
C PHE A 23 7.96 -9.57 -8.29
N LYS A 24 8.08 -10.44 -9.28
CA LYS A 24 9.03 -10.32 -10.37
C LYS A 24 8.48 -9.29 -11.34
N ALA A 25 8.74 -8.01 -11.08
CA ALA A 25 8.59 -6.97 -12.08
C ALA A 25 9.28 -7.45 -13.37
N GLU A 26 8.56 -7.48 -14.48
CA GLU A 26 9.14 -7.83 -15.77
C GLU A 26 10.40 -6.98 -15.97
N LYS A 27 11.57 -7.64 -16.05
CA LYS A 27 12.84 -6.99 -16.34
C LYS A 27 12.80 -6.49 -17.78
N THR A 28 12.15 -5.35 -17.99
CA THR A 28 12.44 -4.52 -19.14
C THR A 28 13.92 -4.12 -19.04
N GLU A 29 14.70 -4.34 -20.09
CA GLU A 29 16.11 -3.96 -20.08
C GLU A 29 16.23 -2.46 -19.77
N ALA A 30 17.02 -2.14 -18.74
CA ALA A 30 17.25 -0.75 -18.33
C ALA A 30 17.76 0.07 -19.52
N LYS A 31 17.18 1.24 -19.75
CA LYS A 31 17.62 2.17 -20.80
C LYS A 31 18.03 3.49 -20.20
N GLU A 32 19.30 3.83 -20.38
CA GLU A 32 19.82 5.11 -19.89
C GLU A 32 19.08 6.28 -20.53
N SER A 33 18.66 7.23 -19.70
CA SER A 33 17.84 8.36 -20.13
C SER A 33 17.97 9.53 -19.16
N VAL A 34 17.75 10.74 -19.69
CA VAL A 34 17.42 11.91 -18.87
C VAL A 34 15.92 12.13 -18.98
N VAL A 35 15.25 12.14 -17.83
CA VAL A 35 13.80 12.26 -17.75
C VAL A 35 13.40 13.55 -17.06
N ARG A 36 12.30 14.14 -17.50
CA ARG A 36 11.65 15.27 -16.82
C ARG A 36 10.49 14.71 -16.00
N VAL A 37 10.53 14.94 -14.69
CA VAL A 37 9.56 14.41 -13.73
C VAL A 37 8.77 15.57 -13.11
N TYR A 38 7.45 15.55 -13.26
CA TYR A 38 6.53 16.50 -12.65
C TYR A 38 6.04 15.98 -11.30
N PHE A 39 6.07 16.81 -10.26
CA PHE A 39 5.62 16.46 -8.92
C PHE A 39 4.33 17.24 -8.59
N PRO A 40 3.15 16.60 -8.61
CA PRO A 40 1.88 17.28 -8.32
C PRO A 40 1.89 17.98 -6.95
N ALA A 41 2.47 17.34 -5.93
CA ALA A 41 2.59 17.88 -4.59
C ALA A 41 3.40 19.19 -4.50
N ARG A 42 4.22 19.50 -5.51
CA ARG A 42 5.06 20.71 -5.57
C ARG A 42 4.71 21.65 -6.72
N GLY A 43 3.96 21.19 -7.72
CA GLY A 43 3.52 21.98 -8.85
C GLY A 43 4.61 22.31 -9.88
N PHE A 44 5.76 21.62 -9.88
CA PHE A 44 6.82 21.83 -10.86
C PHE A 44 7.51 20.54 -11.29
N ALA A 45 8.30 20.63 -12.37
CA ALA A 45 9.04 19.51 -12.92
C ALA A 45 10.56 19.72 -12.88
N CYS A 46 11.32 18.66 -12.58
CA CYS A 46 12.77 18.64 -12.55
C CYS A 46 13.35 17.54 -13.44
N SER A 47 14.61 17.69 -13.84
CA SER A 47 15.31 16.68 -14.64
C SER A 47 16.09 15.71 -13.76
N TYR A 48 16.00 14.43 -14.06
CA TYR A 48 16.69 13.35 -13.36
C TYR A 48 17.37 12.42 -14.37
N TYR A 49 18.47 11.81 -13.95
CA TYR A 49 19.12 10.74 -14.68
C TYR A 49 18.49 9.39 -14.30
N ASN A 50 18.33 8.52 -15.28
CA ASN A 50 17.88 7.16 -15.06
C ASN A 50 18.84 6.20 -15.79
N ASP A 51 19.33 5.22 -15.06
CA ASP A 51 20.17 4.12 -15.54
C ASP A 51 19.64 2.73 -15.17
N LYS A 52 18.46 2.66 -14.54
CA LYS A 52 17.92 1.42 -13.96
C LYS A 52 16.65 0.91 -14.64
N PHE A 53 15.90 1.78 -15.31
CA PHE A 53 14.56 1.46 -15.80
C PHE A 53 14.41 1.79 -17.30
N ASP A 54 13.50 1.11 -18.00
CA ASP A 54 13.00 1.57 -19.30
C ASP A 54 11.80 2.47 -19.04
N LEU A 55 12.03 3.78 -19.04
CA LEU A 55 11.04 4.79 -18.62
C LEU A 55 10.30 5.37 -19.81
N LYS A 56 8.99 5.56 -19.64
CA LYS A 56 8.10 6.15 -20.63
C LYS A 56 7.38 7.36 -20.05
N LYS A 57 6.93 8.24 -20.93
CA LYS A 57 6.04 9.35 -20.55
C LYS A 57 4.77 8.76 -19.93
N GLY A 58 4.40 9.26 -18.76
CA GLY A 58 3.27 8.77 -17.96
C GLY A 58 3.69 7.93 -16.75
N ASP A 59 4.87 7.28 -16.78
CA ASP A 59 5.30 6.42 -15.68
C ASP A 59 5.40 7.20 -14.36
N GLY A 60 4.87 6.61 -13.29
CA GLY A 60 5.07 7.08 -11.93
C GLY A 60 6.44 6.66 -11.41
N VAL A 61 7.16 7.57 -10.75
CA VAL A 61 8.52 7.33 -10.28
C VAL A 61 8.79 8.02 -8.94
N TYR A 62 9.71 7.44 -8.17
CA TYR A 62 10.39 8.11 -7.07
C TYR A 62 11.84 8.44 -7.45
N VAL A 63 12.35 9.52 -6.87
CA VAL A 63 13.69 10.06 -7.14
C VAL A 63 14.47 10.26 -5.84
N ASP A 64 15.80 10.34 -5.92
CA ASP A 64 16.64 10.72 -4.78
C ASP A 64 16.70 12.26 -4.59
N GLY A 65 17.12 12.69 -3.41
CA GLY A 65 17.38 14.10 -3.11
C GLY A 65 16.21 14.85 -2.48
N LYS A 66 16.02 16.13 -2.81
CA LYS A 66 15.07 17.00 -2.06
C LYS A 66 13.60 16.65 -2.24
N LEU A 67 13.27 15.92 -3.31
CA LEU A 67 11.93 15.47 -3.64
C LEU A 67 11.75 13.96 -3.41
N GLU A 68 12.72 13.36 -2.71
CA GLU A 68 12.61 12.00 -2.20
C GLU A 68 11.37 11.86 -1.31
N GLY A 69 10.64 10.76 -1.50
CA GLY A 69 9.35 10.51 -0.84
C GLY A 69 8.12 11.03 -1.59
N PHE A 70 8.25 11.91 -2.59
CA PHE A 70 7.11 12.36 -3.40
C PHE A 70 7.00 11.55 -4.69
N LEU A 71 5.79 11.08 -4.98
CA LEU A 71 5.47 10.48 -6.27
C LEU A 71 5.52 11.56 -7.38
N GLY A 72 6.28 11.28 -8.43
CA GLY A 72 6.37 12.13 -9.61
C GLY A 72 5.98 11.36 -10.87
N PHE A 73 5.59 12.07 -11.92
CA PHE A 73 5.19 11.50 -13.20
C PHE A 73 6.09 11.99 -14.33
N ILE A 74 6.51 11.08 -15.20
CA ILE A 74 7.39 11.42 -16.31
C ILE A 74 6.62 12.19 -17.38
N THR A 75 7.10 13.39 -17.70
CA THR A 75 6.52 14.23 -18.74
C THR A 75 7.30 14.14 -20.06
N GLU A 76 8.63 13.93 -19.98
CA GLU A 76 9.53 13.87 -21.13
C GLU A 76 10.67 12.85 -20.87
N VAL A 77 11.13 12.19 -21.93
CA VAL A 77 12.26 11.22 -21.89
C VAL A 77 13.22 11.54 -23.03
N SER A 78 14.51 11.69 -22.72
CA SER A 78 15.57 11.88 -23.69
C SER A 78 16.61 10.75 -23.59
N TYR A 79 16.85 10.07 -24.71
CA TYR A 79 17.89 9.04 -24.85
C TYR A 79 19.19 9.59 -25.47
N CYS A 80 19.19 10.83 -25.93
CA CYS A 80 20.36 11.50 -26.51
C CYS A 80 20.73 12.71 -25.66
N PHE A 81 21.72 12.58 -24.79
CA PHE A 81 22.08 13.61 -23.82
C PHE A 81 23.58 13.64 -23.54
N LYS A 82 24.05 14.80 -23.06
CA LYS A 82 25.39 14.98 -22.50
C LYS A 82 25.23 15.70 -21.17
N ILE A 83 25.45 14.99 -20.07
CA ILE A 83 25.26 15.50 -18.71
C ILE A 83 26.51 15.26 -17.87
N ARG A 84 26.65 16.01 -16.77
CA ARG A 84 27.60 15.71 -15.69
C ARG A 84 26.85 14.94 -14.62
N LEU A 85 27.17 13.67 -14.40
CA LEU A 85 26.45 12.82 -13.43
C LEU A 85 26.42 13.43 -12.02
N SER A 86 27.43 14.21 -11.63
CA SER A 86 27.48 14.91 -10.33
C SER A 86 26.41 15.99 -10.15
N GLU A 87 25.83 16.50 -11.24
CA GLU A 87 24.80 17.55 -11.23
C GLU A 87 23.38 16.98 -11.27
N TYR A 88 23.23 15.67 -11.46
CA TYR A 88 21.95 15.01 -11.63
C TYR A 88 21.63 14.09 -10.46
N LYS A 89 20.40 14.25 -9.97
CA LYS A 89 19.73 13.28 -9.12
C LYS A 89 19.14 12.16 -9.97
N ARG A 90 18.87 11.02 -9.35
CA ARG A 90 18.52 9.76 -10.01
C ARG A 90 17.09 9.34 -9.75
N VAL A 91 16.51 8.64 -10.73
CA VAL A 91 15.29 7.85 -10.51
C VAL A 91 15.67 6.60 -9.71
N ILE A 92 14.98 6.37 -8.60
CA ILE A 92 15.27 5.27 -7.68
C ILE A 92 14.23 4.14 -7.76
N TYR A 93 13.01 4.44 -8.18
CA TYR A 93 11.93 3.47 -8.28
C TYR A 93 10.95 3.83 -9.40
N ARG A 94 10.43 2.81 -10.10
CA ARG A 94 9.32 2.94 -11.06
C ARG A 94 8.08 2.26 -10.48
N VAL A 95 7.00 3.01 -10.36
CA VAL A 95 5.71 2.51 -9.87
C VAL A 95 5.01 1.72 -10.96
N ASP A 96 4.53 0.54 -10.62
CA ASP A 96 3.71 -0.28 -11.51
C ASP A 96 2.23 0.07 -11.31
N THR A 97 1.62 0.67 -12.33
CA THR A 97 0.23 1.15 -12.30
C THR A 97 -0.75 0.22 -13.02
N GLU A 98 -0.32 -0.97 -13.45
CA GLU A 98 -1.17 -1.86 -14.25
C GLU A 98 -2.10 -2.71 -13.38
N ILE A 99 -3.41 -2.45 -13.38
CA ILE A 99 -4.37 -3.35 -12.71
C ILE A 99 -4.92 -4.35 -13.72
N ARG A 100 -4.90 -5.65 -13.38
CA ARG A 100 -5.49 -6.73 -14.19
C ARG A 100 -6.44 -7.57 -13.34
N GLY A 101 -7.68 -7.69 -13.78
CA GLY A 101 -8.69 -8.51 -13.13
C GLY A 101 -10.02 -7.79 -12.98
N LYS A 102 -10.89 -8.36 -12.14
CA LYS A 102 -12.24 -7.85 -11.92
C LYS A 102 -12.28 -6.89 -10.74
N LEU A 103 -12.86 -5.72 -10.97
CA LEU A 103 -13.10 -4.72 -9.94
C LEU A 103 -14.60 -4.56 -9.72
N TYR A 104 -14.99 -4.49 -8.46
CA TYR A 104 -16.37 -4.31 -8.01
C TYR A 104 -16.54 -2.90 -7.45
N LEU A 105 -17.69 -2.28 -7.66
CA LEU A 105 -17.99 -0.97 -7.10
C LEU A 105 -18.48 -1.12 -5.65
N LEU A 106 -17.79 -0.47 -4.71
CA LEU A 106 -18.19 -0.41 -3.31
C LEU A 106 -18.05 1.03 -2.80
N GLY A 107 -19.16 1.78 -2.78
CA GLY A 107 -19.14 3.20 -2.39
C GLY A 107 -18.19 4.01 -3.26
N ASP A 108 -17.18 4.65 -2.65
CA ASP A 108 -16.12 5.43 -3.32
C ASP A 108 -14.89 4.59 -3.71
N PHE A 109 -14.96 3.27 -3.53
CA PHE A 109 -13.86 2.34 -3.79
C PHE A 109 -14.13 1.41 -4.97
N PHE A 110 -13.04 0.93 -5.55
CA PHE A 110 -13.01 -0.36 -6.24
C PHE A 110 -12.59 -1.45 -5.27
N ALA A 111 -13.34 -2.55 -5.25
CA ALA A 111 -13.05 -3.73 -4.45
C ALA A 111 -12.57 -4.88 -5.36
N ALA A 112 -11.61 -5.66 -4.88
CA ALA A 112 -11.20 -6.93 -5.45
C ALA A 112 -11.21 -8.01 -4.37
N PHE A 113 -11.64 -9.22 -4.75
CA PHE A 113 -11.68 -10.40 -3.88
C PHE A 113 -10.65 -11.46 -4.27
N ASP A 114 -9.82 -11.15 -5.26
CA ASP A 114 -8.73 -11.97 -5.77
C ASP A 114 -7.41 -11.25 -5.45
N GLU A 115 -6.50 -11.97 -4.79
CA GLU A 115 -5.22 -11.49 -4.25
C GLU A 115 -4.32 -10.87 -5.33
N ASP A 116 -4.45 -11.33 -6.58
CA ASP A 116 -3.60 -10.92 -7.70
C ASP A 116 -4.04 -9.60 -8.37
N VAL A 117 -5.24 -9.09 -8.08
CA VAL A 117 -5.80 -7.93 -8.78
C VAL A 117 -5.28 -6.61 -8.22
N ILE A 118 -5.25 -6.49 -6.89
CA ILE A 118 -4.82 -5.27 -6.17
C ILE A 118 -3.80 -5.65 -5.07
N PRO A 119 -2.69 -6.33 -5.41
CA PRO A 119 -1.75 -6.81 -4.42
C PRO A 119 -1.08 -5.63 -3.70
N LYS A 120 -0.90 -5.77 -2.39
CA LYS A 120 -0.35 -4.74 -1.50
C LYS A 120 0.99 -4.21 -2.01
N GLU A 121 1.89 -5.10 -2.38
CA GLU A 121 3.28 -4.78 -2.78
C GLU A 121 3.31 -3.89 -4.03
N LYS A 122 2.30 -4.02 -4.90
CA LYS A 122 2.17 -3.24 -6.12
C LYS A 122 1.54 -1.87 -5.87
N ILE A 123 0.59 -1.81 -4.95
CA ILE A 123 -0.30 -0.66 -4.75
C ILE A 123 0.23 0.28 -3.69
N LEU A 124 0.90 -0.23 -2.66
CA LEU A 124 1.54 0.58 -1.63
C LEU A 124 2.47 1.66 -2.21
N PRO A 125 3.31 1.38 -3.24
CA PRO A 125 4.15 2.37 -3.92
C PRO A 125 3.40 3.48 -4.66
N TRP A 126 2.06 3.43 -4.76
CA TRP A 126 1.28 4.54 -5.32
C TRP A 126 1.12 5.67 -4.31
N PHE A 127 1.28 5.37 -3.03
CA PHE A 127 0.97 6.28 -1.92
C PHE A 127 2.20 6.54 -1.06
N VAL A 128 2.98 5.50 -0.78
CA VAL A 128 4.14 5.55 0.11
C VAL A 128 5.36 5.09 -0.68
N ARG A 129 6.46 5.84 -0.56
CA ARG A 129 7.72 5.44 -1.18
C ARG A 129 8.16 4.09 -0.58
N PRO A 130 8.56 3.11 -1.42
CA PRO A 130 9.21 1.91 -0.90
C PRO A 130 10.44 2.26 -0.08
N ASP A 131 10.59 1.61 1.08
CA ASP A 131 11.79 1.76 1.88
C ASP A 131 12.96 0.96 1.29
N ASN A 132 14.19 1.41 1.57
CA ASN A 132 15.37 0.59 1.33
C ASN A 132 15.60 -0.32 2.55
N GLU A 133 16.25 -1.46 2.36
CA GLU A 133 16.48 -2.45 3.45
C GLU A 133 17.23 -1.87 4.67
N ASP A 134 18.00 -0.80 4.48
CA ASP A 134 18.73 -0.12 5.56
C ASP A 134 17.91 0.95 6.31
N ASP A 135 16.70 1.29 5.82
CA ASP A 135 15.90 2.42 6.31
C ASP A 135 14.84 2.00 7.35
N VAL A 136 14.58 0.70 7.54
CA VAL A 136 13.48 0.20 8.39
C VAL A 136 13.96 -0.76 9.47
N ALA A 137 13.58 -0.47 10.72
CA ALA A 137 13.72 -1.41 11.83
C ALA A 137 12.33 -1.91 12.26
N CYS A 138 12.05 -3.18 12.00
CA CYS A 138 10.83 -3.84 12.49
C CYS A 138 11.12 -4.64 13.75
N SER A 139 10.33 -4.43 14.80
CA SER A 139 10.36 -5.28 16.00
C SER A 139 8.97 -5.84 16.30
N TYR A 140 8.84 -7.16 16.29
CA TYR A 140 7.57 -7.86 16.52
C TYR A 140 7.39 -8.24 18.00
N GLY A 141 7.52 -7.25 18.89
CA GLY A 141 7.14 -7.40 20.29
C GLY A 141 5.62 -7.47 20.46
N LYS A 142 5.13 -7.61 21.71
CA LYS A 142 3.70 -7.40 21.97
C LYS A 142 3.36 -5.93 21.66
N GLY A 143 2.65 -5.72 20.56
CA GLY A 143 2.26 -4.39 20.08
C GLY A 143 0.99 -3.86 20.72
N THR A 144 0.52 -2.72 20.22
CA THR A 144 -0.75 -2.10 20.61
C THR A 144 -1.92 -3.03 20.31
N GLU A 145 -2.92 -3.05 21.19
CA GLU A 145 -4.19 -3.75 21.01
C GLU A 145 -5.35 -2.73 21.10
N ALA A 146 -6.40 -2.94 20.32
CA ALA A 146 -7.61 -2.13 20.34
C ALA A 146 -8.86 -3.03 20.35
N GLU A 147 -9.83 -2.73 21.21
CA GLU A 147 -11.11 -3.45 21.23
C GLU A 147 -12.03 -2.92 20.13
N LEU A 148 -12.50 -3.79 19.24
CA LEU A 148 -13.31 -3.39 18.09
C LEU A 148 -14.69 -2.85 18.49
N SER A 149 -15.16 -3.22 19.68
CA SER A 149 -16.42 -2.74 20.26
C SER A 149 -16.32 -1.37 20.94
N ASP A 150 -15.12 -0.79 21.06
CA ASP A 150 -14.95 0.52 21.67
C ASP A 150 -15.62 1.60 20.80
N SER A 151 -16.38 2.49 21.44
CA SER A 151 -17.05 3.62 20.79
C SER A 151 -16.10 4.55 20.04
N GLU A 152 -14.82 4.58 20.40
CA GLU A 152 -13.80 5.35 19.67
C GLU A 152 -13.51 4.77 18.28
N PHE A 153 -13.78 3.47 18.06
CA PHE A 153 -13.57 2.77 16.79
C PHE A 153 -14.87 2.34 16.11
N THR A 154 -16.04 2.71 16.65
CA THR A 154 -17.31 2.46 15.96
C THR A 154 -17.42 3.34 14.73
N CYS A 155 -17.43 2.71 13.55
CA CYS A 155 -17.78 3.36 12.29
C CYS A 155 -18.80 2.52 11.55
N ASP A 156 -20.02 3.04 11.42
CA ASP A 156 -21.12 2.34 10.74
C ASP A 156 -21.13 2.58 9.22
N LYS A 157 -20.14 3.34 8.72
CA LYS A 157 -20.03 3.77 7.33
C LYS A 157 -18.67 3.43 6.76
N LEU A 158 -18.62 3.25 5.45
CA LEU A 158 -17.36 3.08 4.73
C LEU A 158 -16.43 4.29 5.02
N PRO A 159 -15.13 4.06 5.30
CA PRO A 159 -14.19 5.16 5.51
C PRO A 159 -14.13 6.07 4.28
N LEU A 160 -13.78 7.33 4.48
CA LEU A 160 -13.60 8.27 3.38
C LEU A 160 -12.40 7.86 2.54
N SER A 161 -12.60 7.68 1.23
CA SER A 161 -11.55 7.18 0.31
C SER A 161 -10.31 8.07 0.24
N ASN A 162 -10.45 9.37 0.50
CA ASN A 162 -9.32 10.30 0.59
C ASN A 162 -8.45 10.07 1.85
N VAL A 163 -9.05 9.54 2.92
CA VAL A 163 -8.39 9.25 4.20
C VAL A 163 -7.78 7.86 4.18
N ILE A 164 -8.43 6.91 3.51
CA ILE A 164 -7.92 5.54 3.38
C ILE A 164 -7.92 5.20 1.89
N PRO A 165 -6.87 5.56 1.14
CA PRO A 165 -6.85 5.31 -0.29
C PRO A 165 -6.62 3.84 -0.65
N TYR A 166 -6.14 3.03 0.30
CA TYR A 166 -5.97 1.59 0.15
C TYR A 166 -6.26 0.86 1.47
N PHE A 167 -6.97 -0.26 1.40
CA PHE A 167 -7.25 -1.12 2.54
C PHE A 167 -7.35 -2.58 2.08
N CYS A 168 -6.66 -3.48 2.74
CA CYS A 168 -6.66 -4.90 2.43
C CYS A 168 -6.91 -5.71 3.69
N ILE A 169 -7.81 -6.69 3.56
CA ILE A 169 -8.00 -7.75 4.54
C ILE A 169 -7.59 -9.06 3.86
N ASP A 170 -6.60 -9.74 4.41
CA ASP A 170 -6.25 -11.12 4.08
C ASP A 170 -6.44 -11.99 5.32
N LYS A 171 -7.56 -12.71 5.36
CA LYS A 171 -8.03 -13.53 6.47
C LYS A 171 -8.16 -12.67 7.73
N SER A 172 -7.18 -12.75 8.62
CA SER A 172 -7.11 -11.97 9.86
C SER A 172 -6.09 -10.83 9.80
N ALA A 173 -5.29 -10.74 8.75
CA ALA A 173 -4.30 -9.70 8.56
C ALA A 173 -4.92 -8.50 7.85
N VAL A 174 -4.56 -7.30 8.28
CA VAL A 174 -4.97 -6.05 7.67
C VAL A 174 -3.74 -5.24 7.30
N SER A 175 -3.75 -4.72 6.08
CA SER A 175 -2.80 -3.73 5.61
C SER A 175 -3.57 -2.55 5.04
N ALA A 176 -3.29 -1.34 5.51
CA ALA A 176 -3.98 -0.14 5.12
C ALA A 176 -2.99 0.99 4.85
N VAL A 177 -3.37 1.86 3.92
CA VAL A 177 -2.73 3.17 3.78
C VAL A 177 -3.67 4.19 4.38
N VAL A 178 -3.17 5.00 5.31
CA VAL A 178 -3.94 6.08 5.93
C VAL A 178 -3.29 7.41 5.61
N ASN A 179 -4.06 8.29 4.98
CA ASN A 179 -3.67 9.63 4.58
C ASN A 179 -4.38 10.68 5.43
N MET A 180 -3.63 11.34 6.31
CA MET A 180 -4.15 12.40 7.17
C MET A 180 -3.66 13.75 6.68
N SER A 181 -4.36 14.34 5.71
CA SER A 181 -3.95 15.60 5.06
C SER A 181 -4.09 16.86 5.94
N ASN A 182 -3.56 16.87 7.18
CA ASN A 182 -3.68 17.96 8.14
C ASN A 182 -2.32 18.37 8.77
N GLY A 183 -1.25 18.44 7.97
CA GLY A 183 0.02 19.06 8.36
C GLY A 183 1.21 18.09 8.43
N ARG A 184 2.42 18.66 8.54
CA ARG A 184 3.73 17.98 8.33
C ARG A 184 4.01 16.75 9.21
N CYS A 185 3.18 16.51 10.23
CA CYS A 185 3.33 15.42 11.19
C CYS A 185 2.54 14.15 10.81
N TYR A 186 1.50 14.27 9.99
CA TYR A 186 0.52 13.20 9.75
C TYR A 186 0.46 12.80 8.28
N GLY A 187 1.61 12.59 7.63
CA GLY A 187 1.65 12.17 6.22
C GLY A 187 0.91 10.86 5.93
N THR A 188 1.02 10.40 4.70
CA THR A 188 0.51 9.09 4.29
C THR A 188 1.37 7.99 4.91
N ASN A 189 0.76 7.11 5.70
CA ASN A 189 1.44 6.05 6.43
C ASN A 189 0.80 4.69 6.16
N GLU A 190 1.64 3.66 6.23
CA GLU A 190 1.22 2.28 6.22
C GLU A 190 0.85 1.86 7.64
N VAL A 191 -0.30 1.20 7.78
CA VAL A 191 -0.77 0.60 9.02
C VAL A 191 -1.01 -0.88 8.78
N GLU A 192 -0.45 -1.71 9.65
CA GLU A 192 -0.63 -3.15 9.62
C GLU A 192 -1.08 -3.65 10.98
N PHE A 193 -1.97 -4.63 10.98
CA PHE A 193 -2.38 -5.30 12.20
C PHE A 193 -3.04 -6.64 11.91
N THR A 194 -3.29 -7.40 12.97
CA THR A 194 -4.13 -8.60 12.91
C THR A 194 -5.39 -8.38 13.71
N PHE A 195 -6.50 -9.00 13.35
CA PHE A 195 -7.73 -8.91 14.13
C PHE A 195 -8.41 -10.27 14.33
N ASP A 196 -9.22 -10.35 15.37
CA ASP A 196 -10.27 -11.36 15.51
C ASP A 196 -11.63 -10.65 15.68
N ASN A 197 -12.68 -11.41 16.01
CA ASN A 197 -14.02 -10.86 16.19
C ASN A 197 -14.17 -9.87 17.37
N VAL A 198 -13.11 -9.66 18.17
CA VAL A 198 -13.13 -8.85 19.39
C VAL A 198 -12.10 -7.73 19.35
N LYS A 199 -10.86 -8.00 18.89
CA LYS A 199 -9.73 -7.08 19.02
C LYS A 199 -8.84 -7.04 17.78
N ALA A 200 -8.34 -5.85 17.48
CA ALA A 200 -7.13 -5.65 16.69
C ALA A 200 -5.90 -5.79 17.60
N ARG A 201 -4.84 -6.43 17.10
CA ARG A 201 -3.59 -6.75 17.81
C ARG A 201 -2.39 -6.55 16.93
N ASN A 202 -1.26 -6.31 17.60
CA ASN A 202 0.04 -6.08 16.97
C ASN A 202 -0.04 -4.96 15.93
N ILE A 203 -0.75 -3.88 16.30
CA ILE A 203 -0.91 -2.75 15.40
C ILE A 203 0.44 -2.04 15.27
N THR A 204 0.86 -1.83 14.03
CA THR A 204 2.09 -1.12 13.67
C THR A 204 1.76 -0.05 12.65
N CYS A 205 2.39 1.11 12.80
CA CYS A 205 2.28 2.22 11.86
C CYS A 205 3.67 2.70 11.47
N SER A 206 3.85 3.08 10.19
CA SER A 206 5.09 3.68 9.69
C SER A 206 5.34 5.11 10.19
N CYS A 207 4.44 5.66 11.01
CA CYS A 207 4.63 6.98 11.61
C CYS A 207 5.63 6.94 12.78
N TYR A 208 6.09 8.11 13.23
CA TYR A 208 7.07 8.21 14.32
C TYR A 208 6.44 8.19 15.72
N GLU A 209 5.11 8.15 15.83
CA GLU A 209 4.41 8.21 17.11
C GLU A 209 4.48 6.85 17.84
N VAL A 210 4.58 6.91 19.17
CA VAL A 210 4.57 5.73 20.04
C VAL A 210 3.20 5.58 20.68
N GLY A 211 2.65 4.36 20.64
CA GLY A 211 1.29 4.08 21.10
C GLY A 211 0.27 4.29 20.00
N LEU A 212 -1.02 4.23 20.37
CA LEU A 212 -2.12 4.31 19.42
C LEU A 212 -2.18 5.67 18.72
N CYS A 213 -1.63 5.75 17.51
CA CYS A 213 -1.63 6.98 16.73
C CYS A 213 -2.95 7.16 15.98
N ILE A 214 -3.17 8.36 15.44
CA ILE A 214 -4.41 8.66 14.71
C ILE A 214 -4.58 7.78 13.46
N HIS A 215 -3.48 7.35 12.82
CA HIS A 215 -3.53 6.44 11.68
C HIS A 215 -4.01 5.04 12.10
N GLU A 216 -3.48 4.53 13.22
CA GLU A 216 -3.88 3.25 13.79
C GLU A 216 -5.37 3.24 14.14
N SER A 217 -5.82 4.25 14.89
CA SER A 217 -7.24 4.40 15.25
C SER A 217 -8.14 4.47 14.02
N THR A 218 -7.70 5.18 12.98
CA THR A 218 -8.47 5.34 11.74
C THR A 218 -8.55 4.03 10.96
N ALA A 219 -7.47 3.27 10.89
CA ALA A 219 -7.46 1.96 10.21
C ALA A 219 -8.33 0.93 10.96
N VAL A 220 -8.29 0.91 12.30
CA VAL A 220 -9.14 0.04 13.12
C VAL A 220 -10.61 0.43 12.97
N SER A 221 -10.92 1.73 12.98
CA SER A 221 -12.29 2.22 12.77
C SER A 221 -12.82 1.86 11.37
N ALA A 222 -11.96 1.94 10.36
CA ALA A 222 -12.30 1.57 9.00
C ALA A 222 -12.60 0.08 8.80
N LEU A 223 -11.89 -0.80 9.52
CA LEU A 223 -12.18 -2.24 9.49
C LEU A 223 -13.66 -2.51 9.83
N ASN A 224 -14.17 -1.90 10.90
CA ASN A 224 -15.57 -2.05 11.31
C ASN A 224 -16.54 -1.60 10.21
N GLY A 225 -16.28 -0.44 9.60
CA GLY A 225 -17.11 0.10 8.52
C GLY A 225 -17.11 -0.76 7.26
N ILE A 226 -15.96 -1.33 6.92
CA ILE A 226 -15.80 -2.22 5.75
C ILE A 226 -16.51 -3.55 6.00
N LEU A 227 -16.32 -4.19 7.16
CA LEU A 227 -17.01 -5.43 7.51
C LEU A 227 -18.52 -5.26 7.50
N ALA A 228 -19.02 -4.15 8.08
CA ALA A 228 -20.44 -3.84 8.07
C ALA A 228 -21.00 -3.65 6.64
N GLU A 229 -20.21 -3.08 5.72
CA GLU A 229 -20.65 -2.92 4.33
C GLU A 229 -20.62 -4.23 3.54
N ILE A 230 -19.64 -5.09 3.79
CA ILE A 230 -19.58 -6.45 3.22
C ILE A 230 -20.84 -7.24 3.65
N GLU A 231 -21.22 -7.18 4.92
CA GLU A 231 -22.38 -7.89 5.45
C GLU A 231 -23.72 -7.41 4.86
N LYS A 232 -23.83 -6.13 4.46
CA LYS A 232 -25.03 -5.59 3.81
C LYS A 232 -25.27 -6.17 2.42
N ASN A 233 -24.21 -6.61 1.73
CA ASN A 233 -24.29 -7.18 0.39
C ASN A 233 -24.01 -8.69 0.41
N LYS A 234 -25.05 -9.49 0.19
CA LYS A 234 -24.96 -10.97 0.22
C LYS A 234 -23.90 -11.54 -0.72
N GLU A 235 -23.74 -10.97 -1.92
CA GLU A 235 -22.75 -11.45 -2.88
C GLU A 235 -21.33 -11.18 -2.38
N PHE A 236 -21.08 -9.98 -1.83
CA PHE A 236 -19.77 -9.63 -1.28
C PHE A 236 -19.46 -10.45 -0.02
N ALA A 237 -20.46 -10.70 0.83
CA ALA A 237 -20.31 -11.58 1.98
C ALA A 237 -19.97 -13.02 1.54
N GLU A 238 -20.61 -13.55 0.50
CA GLU A 238 -20.29 -14.89 -0.03
C GLU A 238 -18.88 -14.95 -0.62
N MET A 239 -18.47 -13.93 -1.39
CA MET A 239 -17.13 -13.83 -1.96
C MET A 239 -16.07 -13.75 -0.86
N TYR A 240 -16.26 -12.87 0.11
CA TYR A 240 -15.35 -12.69 1.25
C TYR A 240 -15.29 -13.94 2.14
N ASN A 241 -16.42 -14.58 2.45
CA ASN A 241 -16.42 -15.82 3.25
C ASN A 241 -15.70 -16.97 2.55
N LYS A 242 -15.63 -16.95 1.21
CA LYS A 242 -14.96 -17.98 0.41
C LYS A 242 -13.43 -17.78 0.36
N SER A 243 -12.96 -16.55 0.16
CA SER A 243 -11.53 -16.25 0.03
C SER A 243 -10.88 -15.84 1.35
N GLY A 244 -11.63 -15.22 2.24
CA GLY A 244 -11.11 -14.43 3.36
C GLY A 244 -10.41 -13.15 2.92
N TYR A 245 -10.50 -12.78 1.64
CA TYR A 245 -9.72 -11.69 1.05
C TYR A 245 -10.62 -10.60 0.47
N ILE A 246 -10.29 -9.35 0.77
CA ILE A 246 -10.80 -8.18 0.07
C ILE A 246 -9.75 -7.07 0.09
N ALA A 247 -9.50 -6.48 -1.07
CA ALA A 247 -8.72 -5.26 -1.20
C ALA A 247 -9.59 -4.14 -1.78
N LEU A 248 -9.48 -2.95 -1.19
CA LEU A 248 -10.16 -1.74 -1.58
C LEU A 248 -9.12 -0.71 -2.02
N ILE A 249 -9.40 -0.03 -3.12
CA ILE A 249 -8.61 1.11 -3.59
C ILE A 249 -9.54 2.26 -3.98
N ASP A 250 -9.16 3.48 -3.60
CA ASP A 250 -9.89 4.69 -3.95
C ASP A 250 -10.02 4.82 -5.48
N LYS A 251 -11.23 5.13 -5.96
CA LYS A 251 -11.52 5.24 -7.39
C LYS A 251 -10.69 6.33 -8.07
N ASN A 252 -10.49 7.47 -7.41
CA ASN A 252 -9.72 8.57 -7.98
C ASN A 252 -8.26 8.16 -8.13
N SER A 253 -7.71 7.43 -7.16
CA SER A 253 -6.35 6.90 -7.20
C SER A 253 -6.15 5.95 -8.38
N VAL A 254 -7.14 5.10 -8.69
CA VAL A 254 -7.11 4.26 -9.90
C VAL A 254 -7.12 5.12 -11.16
N ILE A 255 -8.01 6.11 -11.26
CA ILE A 255 -8.10 6.98 -12.44
C ILE A 255 -6.80 7.77 -12.64
N GLU A 256 -6.29 8.39 -11.58
CA GLU A 256 -5.08 9.21 -11.61
C GLU A 256 -3.84 8.39 -11.96
N ASN A 257 -3.66 7.23 -11.33
CA ASN A 257 -2.45 6.44 -11.51
C ASN A 257 -2.50 5.54 -12.72
N THR A 258 -3.67 5.04 -13.13
CA THR A 258 -3.77 4.06 -14.24
C THR A 258 -4.25 4.69 -15.55
N VAL A 259 -5.22 5.61 -15.52
CA VAL A 259 -5.85 6.14 -16.75
C VAL A 259 -5.04 7.30 -17.33
N ASN A 260 -4.45 8.15 -16.48
CA ASN A 260 -3.63 9.27 -16.95
C ASN A 260 -2.20 8.87 -17.38
N SER A 261 -1.69 7.75 -16.88
CA SER A 261 -0.34 7.24 -17.17
C SER A 261 -0.29 6.30 -18.37
N ASN A 262 -1.35 5.52 -18.61
CA ASN A 262 -1.37 4.50 -19.65
C ASN A 262 -2.00 5.00 -20.95
N LYS A 263 -1.41 4.60 -22.09
CA LYS A 263 -2.02 4.84 -23.42
C LYS A 263 -3.22 3.92 -23.70
N THR A 264 -3.32 2.79 -22.98
CA THR A 264 -4.36 1.76 -23.12
C THR A 264 -4.55 1.03 -21.80
N GLY A 265 -5.79 0.69 -21.44
CA GLY A 265 -6.13 -0.13 -20.28
C GLY A 265 -7.56 -0.65 -20.41
N CYS A 266 -7.88 -1.76 -19.75
CA CYS A 266 -9.23 -2.32 -19.69
C CYS A 266 -9.63 -2.46 -18.23
N ILE A 267 -10.69 -1.76 -17.82
CA ILE A 267 -11.33 -1.95 -16.53
C ILE A 267 -12.66 -2.65 -16.83
N GLU A 268 -12.77 -3.91 -16.45
CA GLU A 268 -14.04 -4.64 -16.51
C GLU A 268 -14.81 -4.37 -15.21
N LEU A 269 -15.88 -3.58 -15.33
CA LEU A 269 -16.87 -3.37 -14.28
C LEU A 269 -18.06 -4.28 -14.57
N LEU A 270 -18.45 -5.10 -13.59
CA LEU A 270 -19.60 -5.99 -13.67
C LEU A 270 -20.85 -5.33 -13.08
#